data_AF-A0A7W7ZD30-F1
#
_entry.id   AF-A0A7W7ZD30-F1
#
_cell.length_a   1.000
_cell.length_b   1.000
_cell.length_c   1.000
_cell.angle_alpha   90.00
_cell.angle_beta   90.00
_cell.angle_gamma   90.00
#
_symmetry.space_group_name_H-M   'P 1'
#
loop_
_entity.id
_entity.type
_entity.pdbx_description
1 polymer ?
#
loop_
_entity_poly.entity_id
_entity_poly.type
_entity_poly.pdbx_seq_one_letter_code
_entity_poly.pdbx_strand_id
1 'polypeptide(L)'
;MPPFSEVRRIEAAIKNKNAKELEWSLWYCRMRQTVPSARPADIRYWSGVEAQVEAALAPPPAEKSYPTKKKKADRGLGSNLPSDNS
;
A
#
# COMPACT_ATOMS: atom_id res chain seq x y z
N MET A 1 16.56 -14.57 -24.25
CA MET A 1 15.59 -13.55 -24.71
C MET A 1 15.70 -12.38 -23.75
N PRO A 2 15.96 -11.15 -24.21
CA PRO A 2 15.84 -9.97 -23.33
C PRO A 2 14.40 -9.93 -22.79
N PRO A 3 14.19 -9.55 -21.52
CA PRO A 3 12.83 -9.38 -21.00
C PRO A 3 12.10 -8.34 -21.87
N PHE A 4 10.84 -8.63 -22.22
CA PHE A 4 9.99 -7.70 -22.95
C PHE A 4 10.05 -6.32 -22.30
N SER A 5 10.22 -5.27 -23.10
CA SER A 5 10.33 -3.86 -22.65
C SER A 5 9.22 -3.46 -21.68
N GLU A 6 8.05 -4.04 -21.86
CA GLU A 6 6.83 -3.84 -21.09
C GLU A 6 6.97 -4.39 -19.67
N VAL A 7 7.58 -5.57 -19.48
CA VAL A 7 7.78 -6.15 -18.15
C VAL A 7 8.68 -5.24 -17.30
N ARG A 8 9.77 -4.74 -17.89
CA ARG A 8 10.65 -3.75 -17.23
C ARG A 8 9.92 -2.45 -16.88
N ARG A 9 9.00 -1.99 -17.75
CA ARG A 9 8.17 -0.81 -17.48
C ARG A 9 7.24 -1.04 -16.29
N ILE A 10 6.60 -2.22 -16.22
CA ILE A 10 5.73 -2.60 -15.10
C ILE A 10 6.53 -2.70 -13.80
N GLU A 11 7.69 -3.35 -13.82
CA GLU A 11 8.59 -3.44 -12.66
C GLU A 11 9.03 -2.05 -12.17
N ALA A 12 9.38 -1.14 -13.09
CA ALA A 12 9.71 0.24 -12.75
C ALA A 12 8.51 0.99 -12.17
N ALA A 13 7.30 0.78 -12.71
CA ALA A 13 6.07 1.38 -12.20
C ALA A 13 5.77 0.95 -10.76
N ILE A 14 5.91 -0.35 -10.46
CA ILE A 14 5.77 -0.92 -9.12
C ILE A 14 6.82 -0.32 -8.17
N LYS A 15 8.08 -0.30 -8.59
CA LYS A 15 9.18 0.24 -7.77
C LYS A 15 8.98 1.72 -7.42
N ASN A 16 8.52 2.50 -8.39
CA ASN A 16 8.33 3.96 -8.24
C ASN A 16 6.96 4.33 -7.66
N LYS A 17 6.06 3.35 -7.42
CA LYS A 17 4.67 3.56 -7.02
C LYS A 17 3.95 4.60 -7.88
N ASN A 18 4.22 4.60 -9.18
CA ASN A 18 3.65 5.56 -10.10
C ASN A 18 2.24 5.10 -10.49
N ALA A 19 1.22 5.69 -9.86
CA ALA A 19 -0.19 5.31 -10.04
C ALA A 19 -0.63 5.26 -11.51
N LYS A 20 -0.26 6.26 -12.32
CA LYS A 20 -0.64 6.33 -13.73
C LYS A 20 -0.04 5.17 -14.55
N GLU A 21 1.22 4.85 -14.28
CA GLU A 21 1.90 3.73 -14.94
C GLU A 21 1.38 2.38 -14.43
N LEU A 22 0.98 2.28 -13.16
CA LEU A 22 0.35 1.09 -12.60
C LEU A 22 -1.04 0.84 -13.20
N GLU A 23 -1.85 1.87 -13.42
CA GLU A 23 -3.14 1.77 -14.13
C GLU A 23 -2.94 1.27 -15.58
N TRP A 24 -1.97 1.83 -16.29
CA TRP A 24 -1.61 1.36 -17.63
C TRP A 24 -1.15 -0.11 -17.60
N SER A 25 -0.33 -0.47 -16.61
CA SER A 25 0.19 -1.83 -16.41
C SER A 25 -0.94 -2.83 -16.17
N LEU A 26 -1.94 -2.46 -15.35
CA LEU A 26 -3.11 -3.26 -15.06
C LEU A 26 -3.92 -3.53 -16.33
N TRP A 27 -4.22 -2.48 -17.09
CA TRP A 27 -4.91 -2.59 -18.36
C TRP A 27 -4.16 -3.50 -19.34
N TYR A 28 -2.83 -3.33 -19.43
CA TYR A 28 -2.00 -4.13 -20.33
C TYR A 28 -2.01 -5.62 -19.97
N CYS A 29 -1.95 -5.95 -18.68
CA CYS A 29 -2.03 -7.34 -18.22
C CYS A 29 -3.38 -7.99 -18.62
N ARG A 30 -4.50 -7.27 -18.45
CA ARG A 30 -5.84 -7.74 -18.85
C ARG A 30 -5.93 -7.90 -20.36
N MET A 31 -5.43 -6.94 -21.13
CA MET A 31 -5.38 -7.01 -22.60
C MET A 31 -4.66 -8.28 -23.06
N ARG A 32 -3.49 -8.60 -22.47
CA ARG A 32 -2.70 -9.80 -22.82
C ARG A 32 -3.42 -11.11 -22.51
N GLN A 33 -4.29 -11.15 -21.49
CA GLN A 33 -5.10 -12.32 -21.16
C GLN A 33 -6.27 -12.54 -22.13
N THR A 34 -6.77 -11.47 -22.74
CA THR A 34 -7.90 -11.52 -23.71
C THR A 34 -7.49 -11.86 -25.14
N VAL A 35 -6.19 -11.98 -25.45
CA VAL A 35 -5.72 -12.30 -26.79
C VAL A 35 -6.16 -13.73 -27.16
N PRO A 36 -6.95 -13.95 -28.23
CA PRO A 36 -7.50 -15.28 -28.56
C PRO A 36 -6.45 -16.37 -28.81
N SER A 37 -5.24 -15.96 -29.25
CA SER A 37 -4.10 -16.84 -29.50
C SER A 37 -3.16 -16.99 -28.30
N ALA A 38 -3.48 -16.39 -27.15
CA ALA A 38 -2.64 -16.50 -25.96
C ALA A 38 -2.56 -17.95 -25.49
N ARG A 39 -1.34 -18.43 -25.23
CA ARG A 39 -1.17 -19.76 -24.66
C ARG A 39 -1.63 -19.74 -23.19
N PRO A 40 -2.13 -20.85 -22.64
CA PRO A 40 -2.49 -20.92 -21.23
C PRO A 40 -1.34 -20.52 -20.28
N ALA A 41 -0.09 -20.80 -20.65
CA ALA A 41 1.08 -20.36 -19.90
C ALA A 41 1.25 -18.83 -19.88
N ASP A 42 0.99 -18.16 -21.01
CA ASP A 42 1.05 -16.70 -21.10
C ASP A 42 -0.05 -16.07 -20.25
N ILE A 43 -1.27 -16.62 -20.30
CA ILE A 43 -2.40 -16.14 -19.48
C ILE A 43 -2.04 -16.23 -17.99
N ARG A 44 -1.50 -17.37 -17.54
CA ARG A 44 -1.06 -17.56 -16.14
C ARG A 44 0.07 -16.61 -15.74
N TYR A 45 1.00 -16.35 -16.65
CA TYR A 45 2.06 -15.37 -16.41
C TYR A 45 1.46 -13.97 -16.21
N TRP A 46 0.63 -13.51 -17.14
CA TRP A 46 0.02 -12.18 -17.07
C TRP A 46 -0.96 -12.02 -15.91
N SER A 47 -1.66 -13.07 -15.49
CA SER A 47 -2.49 -13.03 -14.27
C SER A 47 -1.64 -12.88 -13.01
N GLY A 48 -0.45 -13.49 -12.98
CA GLY A 48 0.50 -13.33 -11.87
C GLY A 48 1.11 -11.93 -11.79
N VAL A 49 1.33 -11.29 -12.95
CA VAL A 49 1.78 -9.89 -13.02
C VAL A 49 0.64 -8.94 -12.63
N GLU A 50 -0.58 -9.18 -13.08
CA GLU A 50 -1.77 -8.41 -12.70
C GLU A 50 -1.93 -8.34 -11.18
N ALA A 51 -1.84 -9.48 -10.48
CA ALA A 51 -1.94 -9.52 -9.03
C ALA A 51 -0.86 -8.66 -8.33
N GLN A 52 0.36 -8.60 -8.87
CA GLN A 52 1.42 -7.75 -8.32
C GLN A 52 1.13 -6.26 -8.54
N VAL A 53 0.59 -5.90 -9.70
CA VAL A 53 0.18 -4.52 -10.02
C VAL A 53 -1.00 -4.10 -9.15
N GLU A 54 -2.02 -4.94 -8.97
CA GLU A 54 -3.16 -4.67 -8.08
C GLU A 54 -2.70 -4.47 -6.63
N ALA A 55 -1.79 -5.31 -6.14
CA ALA A 55 -1.22 -5.15 -4.81
C ALA A 55 -0.42 -3.84 -4.66
N ALA A 56 0.27 -3.39 -5.71
CA ALA A 56 1.00 -2.12 -5.71
C ALA A 56 0.07 -0.89 -5.80
N LEU A 57 -1.11 -1.06 -6.38
CA LEU A 57 -2.12 -0.01 -6.55
C LEU A 57 -3.02 0.13 -5.30
N ALA A 58 -3.18 -0.95 -4.53
CA ALA A 58 -3.91 -0.93 -3.27
C ALA A 58 -3.26 0.08 -2.28
N PRO A 59 -4.07 0.94 -1.61
CA PRO A 59 -3.54 1.83 -0.60
C PRO A 59 -2.88 1.00 0.52
N PRO A 60 -1.74 1.46 1.07
CA PRO A 60 -1.08 0.73 2.15
C PRO A 60 -2.07 0.55 3.31
N PRO A 61 -2.10 -0.64 3.94
CA PRO A 61 -3.00 -0.89 5.06
C PRO A 61 -2.76 0.17 6.12
N ALA A 62 -3.83 0.84 6.54
CA ALA A 62 -3.77 1.92 7.52
C ALA A 62 -2.92 1.47 8.71
N GLU A 63 -1.87 2.24 9.01
CA GLU A 63 -1.03 1.98 10.18
C GLU A 63 -1.95 1.86 11.39
N LYS A 64 -1.85 0.72 12.09
CA LYS A 64 -2.56 0.50 13.36
C LYS A 64 -2.02 1.55 14.34
N SER A 65 -2.68 2.70 14.37
CA SER A 65 -2.46 3.75 15.36
C SER A 65 -2.90 3.18 16.70
N TYR A 66 -1.96 2.55 17.40
CA TYR A 66 -2.17 2.25 18.81
C TYR A 66 -2.26 3.59 19.53
N PRO A 67 -3.35 3.90 20.24
CA PRO A 67 -3.42 5.10 21.04
C PRO A 67 -2.31 5.01 22.09
N THR A 68 -1.25 5.81 21.91
CA THR A 68 -0.25 6.00 22.95
C THR A 68 -0.96 6.68 24.11
N LYS A 69 -1.25 5.92 25.16
CA LYS A 69 -1.75 6.47 26.42
C LYS A 69 -0.74 7.50 26.91
N LYS A 70 -0.99 8.78 26.62
CA LYS A 70 -0.28 9.91 27.23
C LYS A 70 -0.55 9.87 28.73
N LYS A 71 0.37 9.30 29.50
CA LYS A 71 0.43 9.52 30.94
C LYS A 71 0.80 10.99 31.14
N LYS A 72 -0.11 11.79 31.70
CA LYS A 72 0.17 13.18 32.06
C LYS A 72 1.31 13.16 33.09
N ALA A 73 2.47 13.69 32.69
CA ALA A 73 3.49 14.13 33.61
C ALA A 73 3.14 15.57 34.05
N ASP A 74 3.24 15.77 35.35
CA ASP A 74 3.40 17.04 36.07
C ASP A 74 2.30 18.10 36.05
N ARG A 75 1.75 18.35 37.25
CA ARG A 75 1.78 19.68 37.89
C ARG A 75 1.45 19.54 39.38
N GLY A 76 2.48 19.61 40.23
CA GLY A 76 2.28 19.92 41.63
C GLY A 76 1.74 21.35 41.80
N LEU A 77 0.86 21.54 42.78
CA LEU A 77 0.62 22.84 43.43
C LEU A 77 -0.06 22.56 44.78
N GLY A 78 0.61 22.99 45.85
CA GLY A 78 0.12 22.89 47.22
C GLY A 78 -1.00 23.87 47.55
N SER A 79 -1.43 23.74 48.81
CA SER A 79 -2.26 24.66 49.61
C SER A 79 -3.77 24.59 49.41
N ASN A 80 -4.47 23.93 50.35
CA ASN A 80 -5.40 24.56 51.32
C ASN A 80 -6.18 23.48 52.09
N LEU A 81 -5.73 23.14 53.31
CA LEU A 81 -6.64 22.61 54.33
C LEU A 81 -7.28 23.81 55.05
N PRO A 82 -8.61 23.84 55.23
CA PRO A 82 -9.27 24.90 55.97
C PRO A 82 -9.03 24.71 57.48
N SER A 83 -8.60 25.79 58.15
CA SER A 83 -8.78 25.96 59.59
C SER A 83 -10.24 26.25 59.88
N ASP A 84 -10.84 25.54 60.84
CA ASP A 84 -11.95 26.02 61.70
C ASP A 84 -12.04 25.05 62.92
N ASN A 85 -11.55 25.47 64.10
CA ASN A 85 -12.29 26.03 65.25
C ASN A 85 -13.19 25.03 65.99
N SER A 86 -12.75 24.59 67.19
CA SER A 86 -13.40 24.77 68.51
C SER A 86 -12.68 23.95 69.57
#